data_AF-A0A3N5E908-F1
#
_entry.id   AF-A0A3N5E908-F1
#
_cell.length_a   1.000
_cell.length_b   1.000
_cell.length_c   1.000
_cell.angle_alpha   90.00
_cell.angle_beta   90.00
_cell.angle_gamma   90.00
#
_symmetry.space_group_name_H-M   'P 1'
#
loop_
_entity.id
_entity.type
_entity.pdbx_description
1 polymer ?
#
loop_
_entity_poly.entity_id
_entity_poly.type
_entity_poly.pdbx_seq_one_letter_code
_entity_poly.pdbx_strand_id
1 'polypeptide(L)' 'MNKTMLMMVLVMAGTLAGCSTAAQRQAECQAQGISKDTCYLSERSRQDSINNAAMKQAMENANAAVK' A
#
# COMPACT_ATOMS: atom_id res chain seq x y z
N MET A 1 27.27 -9.01 -18.40
CA MET A 1 26.37 -8.34 -17.42
C MET A 1 27.19 -7.42 -16.55
N ASN A 2 26.91 -6.13 -16.65
CA ASN A 2 27.72 -5.08 -16.06
C ASN A 2 27.39 -5.04 -14.57
N LYS A 3 28.39 -5.05 -13.66
CA LYS A 3 28.17 -5.08 -12.19
C LYS A 3 27.19 -3.99 -11.72
N THR A 4 27.18 -2.85 -12.39
CA THR A 4 26.26 -1.73 -12.16
C THR A 4 24.79 -2.08 -12.46
N MET A 5 24.54 -2.86 -13.52
CA MET A 5 23.20 -3.34 -13.89
C MET A 5 22.67 -4.33 -12.86
N LEU A 6 23.52 -5.20 -12.32
CA LEU A 6 23.13 -6.17 -11.28
C LEU A 6 22.74 -5.46 -9.96
N MET A 7 23.50 -4.42 -9.58
CA MET A 7 23.20 -3.61 -8.39
C MET A 7 21.87 -2.86 -8.51
N MET A 8 21.56 -2.31 -9.69
CA MET A 8 20.28 -1.60 -9.91
C MET A 8 19.06 -2.51 -9.75
N VAL A 9 19.14 -3.75 -10.25
CA VAL A 9 18.04 -4.73 -10.14
C VAL A 9 17.80 -5.14 -8.69
N LEU A 10 18.87 -5.29 -7.89
CA LEU A 10 18.77 -5.60 -6.46
C LEU A 10 18.10 -4.48 -5.66
N VAL A 11 18.43 -3.22 -5.96
CA VAL A 11 17.81 -2.06 -5.30
C VAL A 11 16.32 -1.96 -5.64
N MET A 12 15.96 -2.12 -6.91
CA MET A 12 14.56 -2.16 -7.35
C MET A 12 13.76 -3.25 -6.62
N ALA A 13 14.29 -4.48 -6.56
CA ALA A 13 13.61 -5.60 -5.89
C ALA A 13 13.44 -5.37 -4.37
N GLY A 14 14.39 -4.69 -3.71
CA GLY A 14 14.30 -4.38 -2.28
C GLY A 14 13.19 -3.39 -1.92
N THR A 15 12.82 -2.48 -2.83
CA THR A 15 11.76 -1.49 -2.56
C THR A 15 10.34 -2.09 -2.56
N LEU A 16 10.14 -3.26 -3.19
CA LEU A 16 8.84 -3.95 -3.16
C LEU A 16 8.57 -4.68 -1.83
N ALA A 17 9.58 -4.84 -0.97
CA ALA A 17 9.38 -5.39 0.38
C ALA A 17 8.54 -4.47 1.29
N GLY A 18 8.23 -3.24 0.85
CA GLY A 18 7.32 -2.32 1.54
C GLY A 18 5.83 -2.70 1.42
N CYS A 19 5.47 -3.73 0.65
CA CYS A 19 4.10 -4.24 0.58
C CYS A 19 3.76 -5.05 1.84
N SER A 20 3.48 -4.37 2.96
CA SER A 20 2.85 -5.03 4.09
C SER A 20 1.49 -5.56 3.66
N THR A 21 1.16 -6.79 4.04
CA THR A 21 -0.16 -7.38 3.81
C THR A 21 -1.14 -6.89 4.87
N ALA A 22 -2.44 -6.95 4.58
CA ALA A 22 -3.46 -6.62 5.58
C ALA A 22 -3.34 -7.49 6.85
N ALA A 23 -2.98 -8.77 6.67
CA ALA A 23 -2.75 -9.70 7.78
C ALA A 23 -1.56 -9.27 8.67
N GLN A 24 -0.45 -8.83 8.08
CA GLN A 24 0.71 -8.36 8.83
C GLN A 24 0.39 -7.10 9.64
N ARG A 25 -0.28 -6.11 9.04
CA ARG A 25 -0.67 -4.88 9.77
C ARG A 25 -1.66 -5.16 10.90
N GLN A 26 -2.60 -6.09 10.71
CA GLN A 26 -3.52 -6.49 11.77
C GLN A 26 -2.80 -7.24 12.91
N ALA A 27 -1.79 -8.04 12.59
CA ALA A 27 -0.97 -8.72 13.59
C ALA A 27 -0.11 -7.73 14.38
N GLU A 28 0.54 -6.77 13.72
CA GLU A 28 1.31 -5.70 14.38
C GLU A 28 0.41 -4.82 15.26
N CYS A 29 -0.78 -4.47 14.78
CA CYS A 29 -1.75 -3.70 15.57
C CYS A 29 -2.17 -4.45 16.85
N GLN A 30 -2.47 -5.76 16.74
CA GLN A 30 -2.78 -6.58 17.91
C GLN A 30 -1.57 -6.76 18.84
N ALA A 31 -0.35 -6.86 18.30
CA ALA A 31 0.88 -6.96 19.07
C ALA A 31 1.16 -5.71 19.92
N GLN A 32 0.58 -4.56 19.57
CA GLN A 32 0.63 -3.33 20.37
C GLN A 32 -0.39 -3.34 21.53
N GLY A 33 -1.14 -4.43 21.73
CA GLY A 33 -2.17 -4.54 22.76
C GLY A 33 -3.50 -3.89 22.38
N ILE A 34 -3.67 -3.51 21.11
CA ILE A 34 -4.93 -2.96 20.60
C ILE A 34 -5.93 -4.10 20.38
N SER A 35 -7.20 -3.85 20.71
CA SER A 35 -8.25 -4.85 20.51
C SER A 35 -8.39 -5.21 19.01
N LYS A 36 -8.75 -6.48 18.74
CA LYS A 36 -8.97 -6.96 17.37
C LYS A 36 -9.98 -6.10 16.60
N ASP A 37 -11.05 -5.66 17.27
CA ASP A 37 -12.11 -4.84 16.64
C ASP A 37 -11.61 -3.45 16.27
N THR A 38 -10.82 -2.82 17.15
CA THR A 38 -10.17 -1.53 16.87
C THR A 38 -9.19 -1.66 15.70
N CYS A 39 -8.37 -2.72 15.69
CA CYS A 39 -7.47 -3.00 14.57
C CYS A 39 -8.24 -3.21 13.26
N TYR A 40 -9.36 -3.94 13.31
CA TYR A 40 -10.21 -4.18 12.15
C TYR A 40 -10.84 -2.89 11.61
N LEU A 41 -11.38 -2.05 12.50
CA LEU A 41 -11.94 -0.73 12.15
C LEU A 41 -10.89 0.18 11.51
N SER A 42 -9.68 0.22 12.07
CA SER A 42 -8.59 1.03 11.54
C SER A 42 -8.17 0.58 10.13
N GLU A 43 -8.04 -0.73 9.89
CA GLU A 43 -7.65 -1.26 8.58
C GLU A 43 -8.78 -1.11 7.55
N ARG A 44 -10.04 -1.15 7.98
CA ARG A 44 -11.19 -0.85 7.13
C ARG A 44 -11.20 0.62 6.70
N SER A 45 -11.02 1.54 7.66
CA SER A 45 -10.90 2.97 7.36
C SER A 45 -9.74 3.27 6.39
N ARG A 46 -8.61 2.55 6.55
CA ARG A 46 -7.48 2.63 5.62
C ARG A 46 -7.89 2.24 4.20
N GLN A 47 -8.57 1.10 4.03
CA GLN A 47 -9.07 0.65 2.72
C GLN A 47 -10.04 1.65 2.11
N ASP A 48 -10.95 2.20 2.90
CA ASP A 48 -11.92 3.21 2.43
C ASP A 48 -11.19 4.47 1.93
N SER A 49 -10.15 4.92 2.64
CA SER A 49 -9.33 6.06 2.20
C SER A 49 -8.58 5.80 0.88
N ILE A 50 -8.04 4.59 0.72
CA ILE A 50 -7.35 4.18 -0.51
C ILE A 50 -8.33 4.15 -1.68
N ASN A 51 -9.50 3.55 -1.48
CA ASN A 51 -10.54 3.50 -2.51
C ASN A 51 -11.00 4.90 -2.90
N ASN A 52 -11.18 5.81 -1.94
CA ASN A 52 -11.57 7.18 -2.22
C ASN A 52 -10.49 7.93 -3.03
N ALA A 53 -9.22 7.79 -2.65
CA ALA A 53 -8.11 8.37 -3.40
C ALA A 53 -8.01 7.80 -4.82
N ALA A 54 -8.19 6.49 -4.97
CA ALA A 54 -8.20 5.82 -6.27
C ALA A 54 -9.36 6.30 -7.15
N MET A 55 -10.57 6.44 -6.60
CA MET A 55 -11.72 6.98 -7.32
C MET A 55 -11.48 8.43 -7.76
N LYS A 56 -10.88 9.26 -6.91
CA LYS A 56 -10.53 10.64 -7.27
C LYS A 56 -9.53 10.68 -8.43
N GLN A 57 -8.47 9.89 -8.37
CA GLN A 57 -7.49 9.79 -9.45
C GLN A 57 -8.12 9.25 -10.75
N ALA A 58 -9.01 8.26 -10.64
CA ALA A 58 -9.73 7.72 -11.80
C ALA A 58 -10.60 8.80 -12.47
N MET A 59 -11.27 9.64 -11.69
CA MET A 59 -12.07 10.77 -12.18
C MET A 59 -11.19 11.85 -12.86
N GLU A 60 -10.05 12.20 -12.25
CA GLU A 60 -9.09 13.16 -12.82
C GLU A 60 -8.51 12.63 -14.14
N ASN A 61 -8.15 11.35 -14.19
CA ASN A 61 -7.65 10.68 -15.39
C ASN A 61 -8.72 10.61 -16.49
N ALA A 62 -9.97 10.28 -16.13
CA ALA A 62 -11.08 10.26 -17.07
C ALA A 62 -11.36 11.66 -17.65
N ASN A 63 -11.31 12.70 -16.84
CA ASN A 63 -11.46 14.08 -17.30
C ASN A 63 -10.30 14.51 -18.22
N ALA A 64 -9.08 14.12 -17.90
CA ALA A 64 -7.91 14.39 -18.75
C ALA A 64 -7.96 13.64 -20.09
N ALA A 65 -8.57 12.45 -20.14
CA ALA A 65 -8.66 11.63 -21.34
C ALA A 65 -9.72 12.10 -22.36
N VAL A 66 -10.66 12.96 -21.93
CA VAL A 66 -11.76 13.48 -22.78
C VAL A 66 -11.46 14.88 -23.32
N LYS A 67 -10.33 15.48 -22.93
CA LYS A 67 -9.89 16.82 -23.34
C LYS A 67 -8.83 16.75 -24.43
#